data_AF-A0A948PSF9-F1
#
_entry.id   AF-A0A948PSF9-F1
#
_cell.length_a   1.000
_cell.length_b   1.000
_cell.length_c   1.000
_cell.angle_alpha   90.00
_cell.angle_beta   90.00
_cell.angle_gamma   90.00
#
_symmetry.space_group_name_H-M   'P 1'
#
loop_
_entity.id
_entity.type
_entity.pdbx_description
1 polymer ?
#
loop_
_entity_poly.entity_id
_entity_poly.type
_entity_poly.pdbx_seq_one_letter_code
_entity_poly.pdbx_strand_id
1 'polypeptide(L)' 'METIEAEKVISILLKCDGGCEYCVSTLLNLFCDEFPEYKGVAKKTFKDKFGKALEDC' A
#
# COMPACT_ATOMS: atom_id res chain seq x y z
N MET A 1 -5.88 3.71 16.97
CA MET A 1 -6.42 2.34 16.80
C MET A 1 -6.48 2.05 15.32
N GLU A 2 -7.23 2.86 14.55
CA GLU A 2 -7.47 2.76 13.09
C GLU A 2 -6.24 2.51 12.19
N THR A 3 -5.06 3.00 12.57
CA THR A 3 -3.82 2.78 11.81
C THR A 3 -3.41 1.29 11.76
N ILE A 4 -3.72 0.52 12.80
CA ILE A 4 -3.36 -0.91 12.89
C ILE A 4 -4.19 -1.73 11.90
N GLU A 5 -5.48 -1.43 11.77
CA GLU A 5 -6.35 -2.07 10.78
C GLU A 5 -5.90 -1.76 9.35
N ALA A 6 -5.56 -0.50 9.06
CA ALA A 6 -5.03 -0.10 7.76
C ALA A 6 -3.71 -0.82 7.42
N GLU A 7 -2.78 -0.92 8.37
CA GLU A 7 -1.53 -1.68 8.20
C GLU A 7 -1.77 -3.16 7.86
N LYS A 8 -2.77 -3.79 8.51
CA LYS A 8 -3.14 -5.18 8.19
C LYS A 8 -3.69 -5.30 6.78
N VAL A 9 -4.58 -4.40 6.35
CA VAL A 9 -5.13 -4.41 4.99
C VAL A 9 -4.02 -4.20 3.97
N ILE A 10 -3.16 -3.20 4.15
CA ILE A 10 -1.99 -2.95 3.29
C ILE A 10 -1.11 -4.20 3.22
N SER A 11 -0.83 -4.86 4.35
CA SER A 11 -0.01 -6.09 4.37
C SER A 11 -0.61 -7.24 3.55
N ILE A 12 -1.94 -7.31 3.44
CA ILE A 12 -2.65 -8.28 2.60
C ILE A 12 -2.52 -7.86 1.13
N LEU A 13 -2.76 -6.59 0.80
CA LEU A 13 -2.64 -6.07 -0.57
C LEU A 13 -1.25 -6.29 -1.16
N LEU A 14 -0.20 -6.16 -0.32
CA LEU A 14 1.18 -6.45 -0.74
C LEU A 14 1.38 -7.90 -1.23
N LYS A 15 0.52 -8.86 -0.89
CA LYS A 15 0.65 -10.27 -1.27
C LYS A 15 -0.10 -10.62 -2.56
N CYS A 16 -0.85 -9.68 -3.14
CA CYS A 16 -1.63 -9.91 -4.35
C CYS A 16 -0.73 -10.22 -5.56
N ASP A 17 -1.17 -11.18 -6.40
CA ASP A 17 -0.47 -11.67 -7.60
C ASP A 17 1.02 -11.98 -7.39
N GLY A 18 1.32 -12.70 -6.29
CA GLY A 18 2.70 -13.06 -5.93
C GLY A 18 3.54 -11.90 -5.37
N GLY A 19 2.94 -10.71 -5.18
CA GLY A 19 3.62 -9.51 -4.72
C GLY A 19 4.34 -8.76 -5.81
N CYS A 20 3.84 -8.78 -7.05
CA CYS A 20 4.32 -7.93 -8.13
C CYS A 20 4.14 -6.44 -7.78
N GLU A 21 5.18 -5.61 -7.96
CA GLU A 21 5.15 -4.17 -7.62
C GLU A 21 4.06 -3.38 -8.37
N TYR A 22 3.75 -3.75 -9.61
CA TYR A 22 2.73 -3.08 -10.43
C TYR A 22 1.30 -3.40 -9.96
N CYS A 23 1.04 -4.67 -9.63
CA CYS A 23 -0.25 -5.10 -9.10
C CYS A 23 -0.50 -4.48 -7.72
N VAL A 24 0.53 -4.47 -6.88
CA VAL A 24 0.46 -3.90 -5.54
C VAL A 24 0.28 -2.39 -5.59
N SER A 25 1.04 -1.67 -6.42
CA SER A 25 0.90 -0.21 -6.54
C SER A 25 -0.51 0.18 -6.97
N THR A 26 -1.08 -0.49 -7.98
CA THR A 26 -2.47 -0.26 -8.40
C THR A 26 -3.46 -0.39 -7.25
N LEU A 27 -3.34 -1.45 -6.44
CA LEU A 27 -4.23 -1.68 -5.30
C LEU A 27 -4.03 -0.66 -4.17
N LEU A 28 -2.78 -0.28 -3.90
CA LEU A 28 -2.48 0.74 -2.90
C LEU A 28 -2.99 2.11 -3.32
N ASN A 29 -2.95 2.44 -4.61
CA ASN A 29 -3.49 3.70 -5.13
C ASN A 29 -5.01 3.75 -4.94
N LEU A 30 -5.72 2.67 -5.31
CA LEU A 30 -7.17 2.57 -5.04
C LEU A 30 -7.49 2.68 -3.55
N PHE A 31 -6.69 2.05 -2.69
CA PHE A 31 -6.84 2.18 -1.25
C PHE A 31 -6.56 3.61 -0.76
N CYS A 32 -5.54 4.28 -1.29
CA CYS A 32 -5.21 5.68 -0.98
C CYS A 32 -6.30 6.66 -1.45
N ASP A 33 -7.01 6.36 -2.54
CA ASP A 33 -8.07 7.21 -3.07
C ASP A 33 -9.32 7.17 -2.17
N GLU A 34 -9.68 5.98 -1.69
CA GLU A 34 -10.80 5.79 -0.75
C GLU A 34 -10.44 6.21 0.68
N PHE A 35 -9.17 6.07 1.09
CA PHE A 35 -8.68 6.34 2.44
C PHE A 35 -7.40 7.20 2.45
N PRO A 36 -7.51 8.49 2.10
CA PRO A 36 -6.36 9.38 1.89
C PRO A 36 -5.49 9.59 3.13
N GLU A 37 -6.03 9.43 4.34
CA GLU A 37 -5.30 9.53 5.61
C GLU A 37 -4.20 8.46 5.75
N TYR A 38 -4.31 7.34 5.05
CA TYR A 38 -3.33 6.24 5.11
C TYR A 38 -2.26 6.28 4.02
N LYS A 39 -2.24 7.32 3.16
CA LYS A 39 -1.23 7.48 2.10
C LYS A 39 0.20 7.35 2.62
N GLY A 40 0.49 7.93 3.79
CA GLY A 40 1.81 7.84 4.41
C GLY A 40 2.22 6.40 4.76
N VAL A 41 1.26 5.61 5.27
CA VAL A 41 1.48 4.20 5.60
C VAL A 41 1.70 3.40 4.32
N ALA A 42 0.83 3.54 3.32
CA ALA A 42 0.93 2.83 2.04
C ALA A 42 2.27 3.09 1.34
N LYS A 43 2.70 4.36 1.25
CA LYS A 43 3.99 4.76 0.66
C LYS A 43 5.16 4.13 1.41
N LYS A 44 5.15 4.18 2.74
CA LYS A 44 6.20 3.60 3.58
C LYS A 44 6.29 2.09 3.36
N THR A 45 5.17 1.37 3.46
CA THR A 45 5.19 -0.10 3.35
C THR A 45 5.54 -0.57 1.93
N PHE A 46 5.12 0.14 0.89
CA PHE A 46 5.55 -0.14 -0.48
C PHE A 46 7.06 0.03 -0.65
N LYS A 47 7.61 1.15 -0.14
CA LYS A 47 9.05 1.41 -0.16
C LYS A 47 9.84 0.37 0.62
N ASP A 48 9.38 0.00 1.80
CA ASP A 48 10.04 -1.01 2.63
C ASP A 48 10.06 -2.39 1.94
N LYS A 49 9.02 -2.72 1.15
CA LYS A 49 8.93 -4.00 0.44
C LYS A 49 9.72 -4.04 -0.87
N PHE A 50 9.65 -2.99 -1.68
CA PHE A 50 10.18 -3.00 -3.05
C PHE A 50 11.42 -2.13 -3.25
N GLY A 51 11.79 -1.32 -2.25
CA GLY A 51 12.89 -0.36 -2.37
C GLY A 51 12.60 0.82 -3.30
N LYS A 52 11.34 0.99 -3.73
CA LYS A 52 10.91 2.01 -4.70
C LYS A 52 9.87 2.95 -4.08
N ALA A 53 9.79 4.16 -4.61
CA ALA A 53 8.68 5.05 -4.29
C ALA A 53 7.39 4.52 -4.94
N LEU A 54 6.27 4.63 -4.23
CA LEU A 54 4.95 4.47 -4.83
C LEU A 54 4.67 5.76 -5.61
N GLU A 55 4.66 5.68 -6.94
CA GLU A 55 4.63 6.86 -7.81
C GLU A 55 3.27 7.59 -7.81
N ASP A 56 2.19 6.90 -7.43
CA ASP A 56 0.80 7.40 -7.55
C ASP A 56 -0.01 7.29 -6.23
N CYS A 57 0.46 7.91 -5.15
CA CYS A 57 -0.37 8.38 -4.02
C CYS A 57 0.04 9.82 -3.68
#